data_AF-A0A7J4PRE4-F1
#
_entry.id   AF-A0A7J4PRE4-F1
#
_cell.length_a   1.000
_cell.length_b   1.000
_cell.length_c   1.000
_cell.angle_alpha   90.00
_cell.angle_beta   90.00
_cell.angle_gamma   90.00
#
_symmetry.space_group_name_H-M   'P 1'
#
loop_
_entity.id
_entity.type
_entity.pdbx_description
1 polymer ?
#
loop_
_entity_poly.entity_id
_entity_poly.type
_entity_poly.pdbx_seq_one_letter_code
_entity_poly.pdbx_strand_id
1 'polypeptide(L)'
;MDREKEIKLLGLNLGIAAANIIVLPEVFVVGSALATAFGSAFIFLSGAGLIYGNYRFLTEPERVTPANKIMTAEEYVEKLNTHRELKTFEKTVDLLLDQIERLQNKNKIIRDILLQIFSASEMSYKKFDGVISEVEKIFFMNIRSTLNKMNAFDEEDYNFIRKKRESGDFSEEFMEEKIEVYNEYITFVKIATEDNEQILLKLDKLLLEISGLNSVESGQLEQMAGMREIDNLIKQAKEYKN
;
A
#
# COMPACT_ATOMS: atom_id res chain seq x y z
N MET A 1 8.53 -10.48 -13.48
CA MET A 1 9.21 -9.36 -14.14
C MET A 1 8.13 -8.51 -14.79
N ASP A 2 8.17 -7.19 -14.66
CA ASP A 2 7.15 -6.33 -15.26
C ASP A 2 7.14 -6.46 -16.80
N ARG A 3 5.95 -6.45 -17.41
CA ARG A 3 5.74 -6.65 -18.85
C ARG A 3 6.47 -5.58 -19.67
N GLU A 4 6.54 -4.36 -19.14
CA GLU A 4 7.29 -3.26 -19.77
C GLU A 4 8.80 -3.55 -19.78
N LYS A 5 9.34 -4.14 -18.71
CA LYS A 5 10.75 -4.55 -18.64
C LYS A 5 11.06 -5.68 -19.61
N GLU A 6 10.17 -6.66 -19.74
CA GLU A 6 10.29 -7.75 -20.74
C GLU A 6 10.35 -7.19 -22.16
N ILE A 7 9.46 -6.27 -22.52
CA ILE A 7 9.44 -5.65 -23.86
C ILE A 7 10.72 -4.85 -24.12
N LYS A 8 11.21 -4.08 -23.13
CA LYS A 8 12.46 -3.29 -23.26
C LYS A 8 13.70 -4.18 -23.41
N LEU A 9 13.79 -5.27 -22.64
CA LEU A 9 14.90 -6.23 -22.73
C LEU A 9 14.89 -6.96 -24.08
N LEU A 10 13.72 -7.42 -24.52
CA LEU A 10 13.56 -8.05 -25.83
C LEU A 10 13.91 -7.09 -26.96
N GLY A 11 13.42 -5.84 -26.92
CA GLY A 11 13.73 -4.81 -27.90
C GLY A 11 15.22 -4.49 -27.99
N LEU A 12 15.89 -4.35 -26.83
CA LEU A 12 17.35 -4.11 -26.78
C LEU A 12 18.13 -5.27 -27.42
N ASN A 13 17.82 -6.50 -27.01
CA ASN A 13 18.55 -7.69 -27.49
C ASN A 13 18.32 -7.93 -28.98
N LEU A 14 17.08 -7.79 -29.45
CA LEU A 14 16.74 -7.92 -30.87
C LEU A 14 17.33 -6.79 -31.72
N GLY A 15 17.33 -5.56 -31.21
CA GLY A 15 17.92 -4.40 -31.90
C GLY A 15 19.43 -4.56 -32.10
N ILE A 16 20.16 -4.98 -31.06
CA ILE A 16 21.60 -5.22 -31.17
C ILE A 16 21.90 -6.40 -32.10
N ALA A 17 21.09 -7.47 -32.04
CA ALA A 17 21.23 -8.60 -32.96
C ALA A 17 21.03 -8.17 -34.43
N ALA A 18 19.98 -7.41 -34.73
CA ALA A 18 19.72 -6.89 -36.07
C ALA A 18 20.85 -5.98 -36.57
N ALA A 19 21.37 -5.10 -35.72
CA ALA A 19 22.47 -4.21 -36.07
C ALA A 19 23.75 -4.98 -36.42
N ASN A 20 24.08 -6.04 -35.65
CA ASN A 20 25.23 -6.90 -35.96
C ASN A 20 25.02 -7.68 -37.28
N ILE A 21 23.81 -8.17 -37.57
CA ILE A 21 23.51 -8.88 -38.82
C ILE A 21 23.68 -7.97 -40.04
N ILE A 22 23.37 -6.67 -39.92
CA ILE A 22 23.49 -5.71 -41.03
C ILE A 22 24.95 -5.29 -41.23
N VAL A 23 25.68 -4.96 -40.15
CA VAL A 23 27.00 -4.33 -40.24
C VAL A 23 28.13 -5.33 -40.47
N LEU A 24 28.06 -6.53 -39.84
CA LEU A 24 29.17 -7.49 -39.90
C LEU A 24 29.45 -8.07 -41.31
N PRO A 25 28.44 -8.38 -42.15
CA PRO A 25 28.70 -8.86 -43.50
C PRO A 25 29.53 -7.90 -44.35
N GLU A 26 29.24 -6.59 -44.28
CA GLU A 26 29.98 -5.58 -45.06
C GLU A 26 31.44 -5.47 -44.62
N VAL A 27 31.71 -5.65 -43.33
CA VAL A 27 33.07 -5.62 -42.78
C VAL A 27 33.90 -6.83 -43.23
N PHE A 28 33.33 -8.04 -43.16
CA PHE A 28 34.05 -9.27 -43.48
C PHE A 28 34.16 -9.55 -44.99
N VAL A 29 33.30 -8.93 -45.82
CA VAL A 29 33.34 -9.09 -47.28
C VAL A 29 34.28 -8.10 -47.97
N VAL A 30 34.41 -6.85 -47.47
CA VAL A 30 35.26 -5.82 -48.09
C VAL A 30 36.74 -5.93 -47.66
N GLY A 31 37.03 -6.50 -46.48
CA GLY A 31 38.36 -6.99 -46.10
C GLY A 31 39.49 -5.96 -45.96
N SER A 32 39.19 -4.65 -45.85
CA SER A 32 40.21 -3.62 -45.63
C SER A 32 40.57 -3.50 -44.14
N ALA A 33 41.82 -3.12 -43.83
CA ALA A 33 42.28 -2.93 -42.45
C ALA A 33 41.40 -1.94 -41.66
N LEU A 34 40.90 -0.90 -42.33
CA LEU A 34 39.98 0.06 -41.75
C LEU A 34 38.61 -0.57 -41.45
N ALA A 35 38.06 -1.34 -42.40
CA ALA A 35 36.79 -2.05 -42.20
C ALA A 35 36.88 -3.05 -41.04
N THR A 36 37.95 -3.83 -40.97
CA THR A 36 38.19 -4.79 -39.88
C THR A 36 38.31 -4.10 -38.52
N ALA A 37 39.00 -2.95 -38.45
CA ALA A 37 39.08 -2.16 -37.23
C ALA A 37 37.69 -1.67 -36.79
N PHE A 38 36.89 -1.12 -37.70
CA PHE A 38 35.53 -0.68 -37.40
C PHE A 38 34.60 -1.83 -36.97
N GLY A 39 34.63 -2.99 -37.63
CA GLY A 39 33.80 -4.12 -37.22
C GLY A 39 34.22 -4.69 -35.87
N SER A 40 35.54 -4.75 -35.58
CA SER A 40 36.02 -5.20 -34.27
C SER A 40 35.56 -4.26 -33.14
N ALA A 41 35.62 -2.94 -33.35
CA ALA A 41 35.10 -1.95 -32.42
C ALA A 41 33.58 -2.05 -32.27
N PHE A 42 32.86 -2.29 -33.36
CA PHE A 42 31.41 -2.45 -33.35
C PHE A 42 30.97 -3.68 -32.53
N ILE A 43 31.64 -4.83 -32.69
CA ILE A 43 31.37 -6.04 -31.88
C ILE A 43 31.60 -5.75 -30.40
N PHE A 44 32.71 -5.07 -30.07
CA PHE A 44 33.02 -4.73 -28.69
C PHE A 44 31.97 -3.80 -28.08
N LEU A 45 31.56 -2.76 -28.81
CA LEU A 45 30.51 -1.84 -28.36
C LEU A 45 29.15 -2.51 -28.26
N SER A 46 28.80 -3.41 -29.18
CA SER A 46 27.59 -4.23 -29.12
C SER A 46 27.59 -5.14 -27.89
N GLY A 47 28.71 -5.78 -27.58
CA GLY A 47 28.87 -6.61 -26.37
C GLY A 47 28.75 -5.78 -25.08
N ALA A 48 29.42 -4.63 -25.03
CA ALA A 48 29.32 -3.71 -23.91
C ALA A 48 27.89 -3.17 -23.74
N GLY A 49 27.21 -2.83 -24.85
CA GLY A 49 25.82 -2.38 -24.87
C GLY A 49 24.84 -3.44 -24.39
N LEU A 50 25.03 -4.70 -24.76
CA LEU A 50 24.24 -5.82 -24.24
C LEU A 50 24.42 -5.95 -22.72
N ILE A 51 25.66 -6.00 -22.24
CA ILE A 51 25.95 -6.17 -20.82
C ILE A 51 25.38 -5.00 -20.01
N TYR A 52 25.72 -3.77 -20.41
CA TYR A 52 25.29 -2.57 -19.69
C TYR A 52 23.79 -2.35 -19.75
N GLY A 53 23.16 -2.53 -20.93
CA GLY A 53 21.73 -2.32 -21.09
C GLY A 53 20.88 -3.35 -20.35
N ASN A 54 21.26 -4.64 -20.42
CA ASN A 54 20.59 -5.68 -19.64
C ASN A 54 20.80 -5.47 -18.14
N TYR A 55 22.03 -5.16 -17.70
CA TYR A 55 22.31 -4.82 -16.30
C TYR A 55 21.42 -3.66 -15.84
N ARG A 56 21.43 -2.54 -16.56
CA ARG A 56 20.63 -1.35 -16.23
C ARG A 56 19.14 -1.67 -16.11
N PHE A 57 18.53 -2.39 -17.04
CA PHE A 57 17.10 -2.70 -16.98
C PHE A 57 16.73 -3.73 -15.90
N LEU A 58 17.64 -4.65 -15.58
CA LEU A 58 17.45 -5.63 -14.51
C LEU A 58 17.66 -5.02 -13.11
N THR A 59 18.58 -4.06 -12.98
CA THR A 59 18.88 -3.39 -11.71
C THR A 59 18.12 -2.09 -11.50
N GLU A 60 17.41 -1.58 -12.53
CA GLU A 60 16.56 -0.39 -12.37
C GLU A 60 15.47 -0.73 -11.34
N PRO A 61 15.49 -0.09 -10.16
CA PRO A 61 14.50 -0.35 -9.13
C PRO A 61 13.13 -0.06 -9.74
N GLU A 62 12.16 -0.95 -9.48
CA GLU A 62 10.78 -0.67 -9.84
C GLU A 62 10.41 0.71 -9.31
N ARG A 63 9.78 1.54 -10.14
CA ARG A 63 9.27 2.84 -9.69
C ARG A 63 8.15 2.58 -8.70
N VAL A 64 8.50 2.34 -7.45
CA VAL A 64 7.55 2.26 -6.35
C VAL A 64 7.04 3.68 -6.20
N THR A 65 5.82 3.94 -6.70
CA THR A 65 5.11 5.17 -6.37
C THR A 65 5.12 5.31 -4.84
N PRO A 66 5.33 6.50 -4.26
CA PRO A 66 5.31 6.72 -2.81
C PRO A 66 4.06 6.14 -2.12
N ALA A 67 2.97 6.03 -2.89
CA ALA A 67 1.79 5.29 -2.53
C ALA A 67 2.10 3.86 -2.05
N ASN A 68 2.89 3.05 -2.75
CA ASN A 68 3.04 1.61 -2.44
C ASN A 68 4.11 1.27 -1.39
N LYS A 69 4.70 2.26 -0.68
CA LYS A 69 5.59 1.96 0.45
C LYS A 69 4.75 1.38 1.61
N ILE A 70 5.08 0.17 2.06
CA ILE A 70 4.56 -0.38 3.31
C ILE A 70 5.14 0.48 4.43
N MET A 71 4.29 1.23 5.12
CA MET A 71 4.69 2.05 6.26
C MET A 71 4.58 1.26 7.56
N THR A 72 5.50 1.51 8.48
CA THR A 72 5.45 1.05 9.88
C THR A 72 4.39 1.82 10.67
N ALA A 73 3.97 1.28 11.81
CA ALA A 73 3.02 1.97 12.69
C ALA A 73 3.54 3.33 13.14
N GLU A 74 4.84 3.41 13.45
CA GLU A 74 5.53 4.64 13.84
C GLU A 74 5.52 5.68 12.72
N GLU A 75 5.75 5.26 11.46
CA GLU A 75 5.66 6.16 10.30
C GLU A 75 4.22 6.67 10.10
N TYR A 76 3.18 5.87 10.38
CA TYR A 76 1.79 6.35 10.34
C TYR A 76 1.49 7.36 11.45
N VAL A 77 1.98 7.10 12.67
CA VAL A 77 1.87 8.03 13.80
C VAL A 77 2.54 9.37 13.47
N GLU A 78 3.75 9.34 12.92
CA GLU A 78 4.46 10.54 12.50
C GLU A 78 3.64 11.35 11.47
N LYS A 79 3.14 10.70 10.42
CA LYS A 79 2.32 11.39 9.40
C LYS A 79 1.00 11.90 9.94
N LEU A 80 0.34 11.20 10.86
CA LEU A 80 -0.89 11.71 11.49
C LEU A 80 -0.59 12.94 12.34
N ASN A 81 0.52 12.94 13.07
CA ASN A 81 0.93 14.08 13.89
C ASN A 81 1.15 15.37 13.07
N THR A 82 1.63 15.27 11.82
CA THR A 82 1.77 16.46 10.95
C THR A 82 0.43 17.10 10.57
N HIS A 83 -0.69 16.38 10.74
CA HIS A 83 -2.04 16.85 10.40
C HIS A 83 -2.83 17.33 11.64
N ARG A 84 -2.23 17.33 12.83
CA ARG A 84 -2.88 17.85 14.06
C ARG A 84 -3.29 19.32 13.95
N GLU A 85 -2.58 20.09 13.12
CA GLU A 85 -2.86 21.52 12.92
C GLU A 85 -4.11 21.77 12.05
N LEU A 86 -4.58 20.75 11.32
CA LEU A 86 -5.82 20.84 10.55
C LEU A 86 -7.02 20.77 11.49
N LYS A 87 -7.60 21.94 11.81
CA LYS A 87 -8.71 22.05 12.77
C LYS A 87 -9.92 21.21 12.39
N THR A 88 -10.14 21.04 11.09
CA THR A 88 -11.22 20.21 10.53
C THR A 88 -11.06 18.74 10.94
N PHE A 89 -9.82 18.26 11.09
CA PHE A 89 -9.50 16.85 11.35
C PHE A 89 -8.84 16.57 12.69
N GLU A 90 -8.54 17.59 13.49
CA GLU A 90 -7.81 17.49 14.77
C GLU A 90 -8.31 16.33 15.64
N LYS A 91 -9.62 16.29 15.95
CA LYS A 91 -10.23 15.22 16.76
C LYS A 91 -10.12 13.85 16.12
N THR A 92 -10.22 13.78 14.80
CA THR A 92 -10.10 12.53 14.05
C THR A 92 -8.67 12.03 14.08
N VAL A 93 -7.68 12.92 13.98
CA VAL A 93 -6.27 12.59 14.11
C VAL A 93 -5.98 12.01 15.49
N ASP A 94 -6.47 12.65 16.56
CA ASP A 94 -6.33 12.12 17.93
C ASP A 94 -6.95 10.73 18.09
N LEU A 95 -8.14 10.53 17.53
CA LEU A 95 -8.81 9.23 17.55
C LEU A 95 -8.01 8.17 16.79
N LEU A 96 -7.51 8.46 15.59
CA LEU A 96 -6.73 7.51 14.81
C LEU A 96 -5.43 7.10 15.52
N LEU A 97 -4.79 8.04 16.22
CA LEU A 97 -3.60 7.74 17.03
C LEU A 97 -3.91 6.81 18.19
N ASP A 98 -4.99 7.06 18.93
CA ASP A 98 -5.49 6.16 19.98
C ASP A 98 -5.82 4.77 19.41
N GLN A 99 -6.47 4.72 18.25
CA GLN A 99 -6.82 3.47 17.59
C GLN A 99 -5.57 2.65 17.19
N ILE A 100 -4.48 3.29 16.73
CA ILE A 100 -3.21 2.61 16.43
C ILE A 100 -2.66 1.95 17.69
N GLU A 101 -2.57 2.70 18.80
CA GLU A 101 -2.07 2.17 20.08
C GLU A 101 -2.93 0.99 20.56
N ARG A 102 -4.25 1.15 20.52
CA ARG A 102 -5.21 0.09 20.90
C ARG A 102 -5.06 -1.15 20.03
N LEU A 103 -4.87 -1.01 18.72
CA LEU A 103 -4.63 -2.13 17.81
C LEU A 103 -3.37 -2.90 18.21
N GLN A 104 -2.23 -2.20 18.37
CA GLN A 104 -0.96 -2.82 18.70
C GLN A 104 -1.04 -3.58 20.03
N ASN A 105 -1.66 -2.97 21.04
CA ASN A 105 -1.86 -3.58 22.34
C ASN A 105 -2.76 -4.83 22.27
N LYS A 106 -3.90 -4.75 21.57
CA LYS A 106 -4.81 -5.90 21.40
C LYS A 106 -4.14 -7.05 20.66
N ASN A 107 -3.44 -6.76 19.56
CA ASN A 107 -2.73 -7.76 18.78
C ASN A 107 -1.66 -8.48 19.60
N LYS A 108 -0.92 -7.75 20.44
CA LYS A 108 0.04 -8.34 21.38
C LYS A 108 -0.64 -9.27 22.36
N ILE A 109 -1.70 -8.81 23.05
CA ILE A 109 -2.42 -9.61 24.05
C ILE A 109 -3.01 -10.88 23.42
N ILE A 110 -3.63 -10.77 22.24
CA ILE A 110 -4.18 -11.92 21.51
C ILE A 110 -3.08 -12.95 21.25
N ARG A 111 -1.93 -12.53 20.73
CA ARG A 111 -0.79 -13.44 20.46
C ARG A 111 -0.25 -14.07 21.74
N ASP A 112 -0.17 -13.31 22.83
CA ASP A 112 0.29 -13.81 24.13
C ASP A 112 -0.65 -14.88 24.70
N ILE A 113 -1.98 -14.70 24.56
CA ILE A 113 -2.97 -15.72 24.96
C ILE A 113 -2.86 -16.95 24.05
N LEU A 114 -2.74 -16.75 22.74
CA LEU A 114 -2.60 -17.87 21.79
C LEU A 114 -1.35 -18.72 22.09
N LEU A 115 -0.24 -18.10 22.51
CA LEU A 115 0.98 -18.82 22.89
C LEU A 115 0.88 -19.60 24.21
N GLN A 116 -0.10 -19.28 25.06
CA GLN A 116 -0.40 -20.07 26.25
C GLN A 116 -1.17 -21.35 25.91
N ILE A 117 -1.85 -21.38 24.77
CA ILE A 117 -2.70 -22.49 24.33
C ILE A 117 -1.98 -23.34 23.28
N PHE A 118 -1.22 -22.72 22.37
CA PHE A 118 -0.52 -23.37 21.25
C PHE A 118 0.96 -22.99 21.25
N SER A 119 1.81 -23.90 20.76
CA SER A 119 3.18 -23.54 20.38
C SER A 119 3.19 -22.74 19.07
N ALA A 120 4.16 -21.84 18.92
CA ALA A 120 4.32 -21.03 17.69
C ALA A 120 4.53 -21.86 16.42
N SER A 121 5.00 -23.11 16.56
CA SER A 121 5.17 -24.04 15.43
C SER A 121 3.86 -24.65 14.93
N GLU A 122 2.81 -24.67 15.75
CA GLU A 122 1.54 -25.29 15.42
C GLU A 122 0.81 -24.56 14.29
N MET A 123 0.12 -25.33 13.45
CA MET A 123 -0.62 -24.79 12.32
C MET A 123 -1.79 -23.91 12.79
N SER A 124 -2.44 -24.27 13.91
CA SER A 124 -3.50 -23.45 14.51
C SER A 124 -2.97 -22.06 14.88
N TYR A 125 -1.85 -21.98 15.61
CA TYR A 125 -1.24 -20.69 15.94
C TYR A 125 -0.95 -19.84 14.68
N LYS A 126 -0.26 -20.42 13.70
CA LYS A 126 0.12 -19.70 12.47
C LYS A 126 -1.08 -19.21 11.66
N LYS A 127 -2.16 -19.99 11.62
CA LYS A 127 -3.40 -19.59 10.92
C LYS A 127 -4.06 -18.41 11.63
N PHE A 128 -4.15 -18.45 12.96
CA PHE A 128 -4.67 -17.33 13.76
C PHE A 128 -3.81 -16.07 13.61
N ASP A 129 -2.50 -16.19 13.76
CA ASP A 129 -1.58 -15.07 13.61
C ASP A 129 -1.63 -14.46 12.19
N GLY A 130 -1.77 -15.30 11.16
CA GLY A 130 -1.97 -14.83 9.79
C GLY A 130 -3.26 -14.02 9.62
N VAL A 131 -4.34 -14.44 10.26
CA VAL A 131 -5.62 -13.70 10.25
C VAL A 131 -5.50 -12.36 10.98
N ILE A 132 -4.88 -12.33 12.16
CA ILE A 132 -4.62 -11.08 12.90
C ILE A 132 -3.75 -10.11 12.07
N SER A 133 -2.73 -10.64 11.40
CA SER A 133 -1.84 -9.85 10.54
C SER A 133 -2.57 -9.25 9.32
N GLU A 134 -3.53 -9.99 8.73
CA GLU A 134 -4.36 -9.48 7.64
C GLU A 134 -5.35 -8.40 8.12
N VAL A 135 -5.91 -8.53 9.33
CA VAL A 135 -6.73 -7.47 9.95
C VAL A 135 -5.91 -6.21 10.18
N GLU A 136 -4.72 -6.35 10.77
CA GLU A 136 -3.79 -5.24 11.01
C GLU A 136 -3.47 -4.49 9.71
N LYS A 137 -3.23 -5.24 8.62
CA LYS A 137 -3.04 -4.66 7.29
C LYS A 137 -4.26 -3.88 6.80
N ILE A 138 -5.48 -4.37 7.01
CA ILE A 138 -6.71 -3.66 6.62
C ILE A 138 -6.86 -2.35 7.38
N PHE A 139 -6.63 -2.39 8.68
CA PHE A 139 -6.65 -1.22 9.53
C PHE A 139 -5.66 -0.14 9.07
N PHE A 140 -4.41 -0.52 8.78
CA PHE A 140 -3.42 0.44 8.27
C PHE A 140 -3.69 0.90 6.83
N MET A 141 -4.36 0.10 6.00
CA MET A 141 -4.84 0.55 4.69
C MET A 141 -5.91 1.65 4.81
N ASN A 142 -6.80 1.55 5.79
CA ASN A 142 -7.79 2.60 6.08
C ASN A 142 -7.09 3.88 6.55
N ILE A 143 -6.12 3.80 7.48
CA ILE A 143 -5.33 4.97 7.91
C ILE A 143 -4.63 5.62 6.72
N ARG A 144 -4.03 4.83 5.83
CA ARG A 144 -3.38 5.34 4.62
C ARG A 144 -4.38 6.08 3.71
N SER A 145 -5.57 5.52 3.50
CA SER A 145 -6.62 6.17 2.70
C SER A 145 -7.07 7.48 3.35
N THR A 146 -7.22 7.50 4.67
CA THR A 146 -7.53 8.70 5.45
C THR A 146 -6.45 9.77 5.31
N LEU A 147 -5.17 9.41 5.46
CA LEU A 147 -4.05 10.32 5.24
C LEU A 147 -4.04 10.88 3.81
N ASN A 148 -4.32 10.06 2.80
CA ASN A 148 -4.39 10.55 1.42
C ASN A 148 -5.50 11.60 1.25
N LYS A 149 -6.66 11.42 1.89
CA LYS A 149 -7.75 12.40 1.85
C LYS A 149 -7.43 13.66 2.64
N MET A 150 -6.79 13.55 3.80
CA MET A 150 -6.33 14.70 4.58
C MET A 150 -5.28 15.51 3.80
N ASN A 151 -4.31 14.86 3.16
CA ASN A 151 -3.29 15.53 2.35
C ASN A 151 -3.88 16.27 1.13
N ALA A 152 -4.99 15.78 0.58
CA ALA A 152 -5.67 16.40 -0.56
C ALA A 152 -6.67 17.50 -0.13
N PHE A 153 -6.92 17.67 1.16
CA PHE A 153 -7.89 18.63 1.68
C PHE A 153 -7.23 20.01 1.88
N ASP A 154 -7.68 20.99 1.12
CA ASP A 154 -7.28 22.39 1.29
C ASP A 154 -8.16 23.06 2.36
N GLU A 155 -7.64 23.14 3.59
CA GLU A 155 -8.36 23.74 4.71
C GLU A 155 -8.52 25.27 4.56
N GLU A 156 -7.60 25.94 3.87
CA GLU A 156 -7.70 27.38 3.65
C GLU A 156 -8.82 27.71 2.67
N ASP A 157 -8.88 27.00 1.53
CA ASP A 157 -9.97 27.15 0.54
C ASP A 157 -11.31 26.73 1.15
N TYR A 158 -11.37 25.63 1.90
CA TYR A 158 -12.60 25.23 2.62
C TYR A 158 -13.11 26.34 3.55
N ASN A 159 -12.23 26.92 4.36
CA ASN A 159 -12.58 28.01 5.27
C ASN A 159 -12.97 29.30 4.52
N PHE A 160 -12.32 29.57 3.39
CA PHE A 160 -12.65 30.69 2.52
C PHE A 160 -14.06 30.55 1.95
N ILE A 161 -14.38 29.38 1.37
CA ILE A 161 -15.70 29.07 0.80
C ILE A 161 -16.80 29.19 1.86
N ARG A 162 -16.56 28.65 3.06
CA ARG A 162 -17.54 28.74 4.16
C ARG A 162 -17.82 30.17 4.59
N LYS A 163 -16.81 31.04 4.62
CA LYS A 163 -16.99 32.46 4.97
C LYS A 163 -17.67 33.26 3.85
N LYS A 164 -17.41 32.90 2.60
CA LYS A 164 -17.89 33.60 1.40
C LYS A 164 -19.25 33.12 0.90
N ARG A 165 -19.81 32.05 1.48
CA ARG A 165 -21.13 31.52 1.10
C ARG A 165 -22.22 32.61 1.10
N GLU A 166 -22.16 33.54 2.04
CA GLU A 166 -23.17 34.60 2.22
C GLU A 166 -22.78 35.94 1.56
N SER A 167 -21.62 36.04 0.88
CA SER A 167 -21.15 37.33 0.33
C SER A 167 -21.83 37.71 -0.99
N GLY A 168 -22.50 36.78 -1.67
CA GLY A 168 -23.14 37.02 -2.97
C GLY A 168 -22.18 37.12 -4.16
N ASP A 169 -20.88 36.84 -3.96
CA ASP A 169 -19.86 36.90 -5.01
C ASP A 169 -20.01 35.78 -6.07
N PHE A 170 -20.71 34.69 -5.73
CA PHE A 170 -20.95 33.51 -6.57
C PHE A 170 -22.41 33.05 -6.46
N SER A 171 -22.88 32.24 -7.42
CA SER A 171 -24.20 31.61 -7.31
C SER A 171 -24.25 30.63 -6.13
N GLU A 172 -25.42 30.53 -5.50
CA GLU A 172 -25.64 29.61 -4.38
C GLU A 172 -25.37 28.15 -4.79
N GLU A 173 -25.87 27.73 -5.95
CA GLU A 173 -25.65 26.39 -6.53
C GLU A 173 -24.15 26.04 -6.65
N PHE A 174 -23.32 26.96 -7.16
CA PHE A 174 -21.87 26.73 -7.30
C PHE A 174 -21.17 26.64 -5.94
N MET A 175 -21.60 27.45 -4.97
CA MET A 175 -21.05 27.40 -3.62
C MET A 175 -21.44 26.11 -2.89
N GLU A 176 -22.65 25.61 -3.13
CA GLU A 176 -23.10 24.32 -2.61
C GLU A 176 -22.31 23.17 -3.20
N GLU A 177 -22.13 23.11 -4.53
CA GLU A 177 -21.31 22.08 -5.19
C GLU A 177 -19.87 22.05 -4.62
N LYS A 178 -19.26 23.23 -4.45
CA LYS A 178 -17.92 23.30 -3.82
C LYS A 178 -17.91 22.77 -2.39
N ILE A 179 -18.91 23.11 -1.58
CA ILE A 179 -19.00 22.63 -0.18
C ILE A 179 -19.21 21.12 -0.15
N GLU A 180 -20.01 20.57 -1.06
CA GLU A 180 -20.24 19.12 -1.18
C GLU A 180 -18.94 18.37 -1.43
N VAL A 181 -18.10 18.83 -2.36
CA VAL A 181 -16.78 18.24 -2.61
C VAL A 181 -15.93 18.17 -1.34
N TYR A 182 -15.86 19.24 -0.55
CA TYR A 182 -15.12 19.21 0.72
C TYR A 182 -15.77 18.30 1.77
N ASN A 183 -17.10 18.26 1.82
CA ASN A 183 -17.82 17.36 2.70
C ASN A 183 -17.61 15.88 2.33
N GLU A 184 -17.33 15.54 1.06
CA GLU A 184 -16.95 14.17 0.69
C GLU A 184 -15.63 13.76 1.34
N TYR A 185 -14.61 14.62 1.36
CA TYR A 185 -13.35 14.34 2.08
C TYR A 185 -13.61 14.10 3.56
N ILE A 186 -14.38 15.00 4.19
CA ILE A 186 -14.68 14.93 5.63
C ILE A 186 -15.46 13.65 5.95
N THR A 187 -16.47 13.34 5.15
CA THR A 187 -17.32 12.16 5.33
C THR A 187 -16.52 10.89 5.12
N PHE A 188 -15.66 10.82 4.10
CA PHE A 188 -14.79 9.68 3.88
C PHE A 188 -13.87 9.43 5.08
N VAL A 189 -13.19 10.46 5.56
CA VAL A 189 -12.27 10.37 6.70
C VAL A 189 -13.00 9.88 7.95
N LYS A 190 -14.23 10.37 8.18
CA LYS A 190 -15.08 9.92 9.28
C LYS A 190 -15.45 8.44 9.15
N ILE A 191 -15.97 8.01 7.99
CA ILE A 191 -16.36 6.62 7.74
C ILE A 191 -15.17 5.67 7.92
N ALA A 192 -14.02 5.98 7.33
CA ALA A 192 -12.82 5.16 7.47
C ALA A 192 -12.33 5.04 8.93
N THR A 193 -12.53 6.08 9.73
CA THR A 193 -12.21 6.06 11.17
C THR A 193 -13.21 5.22 11.97
N GLU A 194 -14.49 5.26 11.61
CA GLU A 194 -15.53 4.39 12.17
C GLU A 194 -15.29 2.92 11.81
N ASP A 195 -14.89 2.62 10.58
CA ASP A 195 -14.53 1.27 10.13
C ASP A 195 -13.36 0.70 10.94
N ASN A 196 -12.37 1.53 11.26
CA ASN A 196 -11.27 1.13 12.15
C ASN A 196 -11.73 0.83 13.58
N GLU A 197 -12.70 1.59 14.10
CA GLU A 197 -13.29 1.28 15.41
C GLU A 197 -14.06 -0.05 15.39
N GLN A 198 -14.74 -0.37 14.28
CA GLN A 198 -15.39 -1.67 14.11
C GLN A 198 -14.38 -2.83 14.10
N ILE A 199 -13.20 -2.63 13.49
CA ILE A 199 -12.09 -3.60 13.56
C ILE A 199 -11.67 -3.81 15.02
N LEU A 200 -11.45 -2.73 15.78
CA LEU A 200 -11.06 -2.82 17.19
C LEU A 200 -12.12 -3.54 18.03
N LEU A 201 -13.40 -3.26 17.80
CA LEU A 201 -14.50 -3.94 18.47
C LEU A 201 -14.52 -5.45 18.18
N LYS A 202 -14.24 -5.86 16.94
CA LYS A 202 -14.16 -7.28 16.58
C LYS A 202 -12.96 -7.97 17.24
N LEU A 203 -11.83 -7.28 17.35
CA LEU A 203 -10.69 -7.76 18.12
C LEU A 203 -11.01 -7.88 19.61
N ASP A 204 -11.81 -6.97 20.18
CA ASP A 204 -12.28 -7.05 21.57
C ASP A 204 -13.18 -8.26 21.81
N LYS A 205 -14.11 -8.54 20.88
CA LYS A 205 -14.92 -9.76 20.94
C LYS A 205 -14.06 -11.01 20.85
N LEU A 206 -13.10 -11.05 19.91
CA LEU A 206 -12.19 -12.18 19.79
C LEU A 206 -11.38 -12.37 21.08
N LEU A 207 -10.83 -11.28 21.64
CA LEU A 207 -10.06 -11.30 22.88
C LEU A 207 -10.87 -11.87 24.04
N LEU A 208 -12.13 -11.43 24.19
CA LEU A 208 -13.05 -11.96 25.18
C LEU A 208 -13.27 -13.47 25.00
N GLU A 209 -13.53 -13.91 23.76
CA GLU A 209 -13.76 -15.32 23.46
C GLU A 209 -12.52 -16.19 23.74
N ILE A 210 -11.32 -15.77 23.30
CA ILE A 210 -10.09 -16.54 23.53
C ILE A 210 -9.67 -16.55 25.01
N SER A 211 -9.98 -15.50 25.77
CA SER A 211 -9.65 -15.43 27.20
C SER A 211 -10.42 -16.45 28.05
N GLY A 212 -11.58 -16.91 27.56
CA GLY A 212 -12.38 -17.94 28.23
C GLY A 212 -11.94 -19.38 27.93
N LEU A 213 -10.92 -19.58 27.08
CA LEU A 213 -10.51 -20.90 26.62
C LEU A 213 -9.45 -21.51 27.55
N ASN A 214 -9.88 -22.30 28.53
CA ASN A 214 -8.97 -22.98 29.46
C ASN A 214 -8.35 -24.28 28.90
N SER A 215 -8.83 -24.83 27.79
CA SER A 215 -8.25 -26.01 27.11
C SER A 215 -9.07 -26.37 25.86
N VAL A 216 -8.79 -25.74 24.72
CA VAL A 216 -9.54 -26.01 23.49
C VAL A 216 -8.75 -26.94 22.58
N GLU A 217 -9.39 -28.03 22.14
CA GLU A 217 -8.91 -28.83 21.01
C GLU A 217 -8.85 -27.96 19.74
N SER A 218 -7.74 -28.04 19.01
CA SER A 218 -7.36 -27.20 17.88
C SER A 218 -8.44 -26.95 16.81
N GLY A 219 -9.48 -27.78 16.73
CA GLY A 219 -10.58 -27.68 15.77
C GLY A 219 -11.77 -26.80 16.18
N GLN A 220 -11.94 -26.44 17.46
CA GLN A 220 -13.07 -25.60 17.90
C GLN A 220 -12.79 -24.10 17.74
N LEU A 221 -11.53 -23.70 17.56
CA LEU A 221 -11.14 -22.30 17.46
C LEU A 221 -11.61 -21.65 16.16
N GLU A 222 -11.55 -22.38 15.04
CA GLU A 222 -11.99 -21.87 13.74
C GLU A 222 -13.51 -21.63 13.68
N GLN A 223 -14.24 -22.19 14.64
CA GLN A 223 -15.69 -22.06 14.75
C GLN A 223 -16.10 -20.89 15.66
N MET A 224 -15.15 -20.24 16.32
CA MET A 224 -15.38 -19.10 17.20
C MET A 224 -16.06 -17.95 16.45
N ALA A 225 -17.03 -17.31 17.09
CA ALA A 225 -17.82 -16.27 16.46
C ALA A 225 -16.95 -15.05 16.12
N GLY A 226 -16.05 -14.64 17.03
CA GLY A 226 -15.09 -13.57 16.80
C GLY A 226 -14.15 -13.85 15.62
N MET A 227 -13.68 -15.10 15.48
CA MET A 227 -12.82 -15.51 14.37
C MET A 227 -13.56 -15.44 13.03
N ARG A 228 -14.80 -15.92 12.97
CA ARG A 228 -15.65 -15.83 11.78
C ARG A 228 -16.00 -14.38 11.42
N GLU A 229 -16.25 -13.54 12.41
CA GLU A 229 -16.49 -12.11 12.22
C GLU A 229 -15.27 -11.41 11.59
N ILE A 230 -14.07 -11.77 12.03
CA ILE A 230 -12.81 -11.26 11.49
C ILE A 230 -12.57 -11.78 10.06
N ASP A 231 -12.76 -13.08 9.81
CA ASP A 231 -12.61 -13.67 8.47
C ASP A 231 -13.57 -13.02 7.46
N ASN A 232 -14.80 -12.74 7.88
CA ASN A 232 -15.78 -12.03 7.05
C ASN A 232 -15.33 -10.59 6.76
N LEU A 233 -14.76 -9.89 7.75
CA LEU A 233 -14.19 -8.56 7.54
C LEU A 233 -13.06 -8.58 6.52
N ILE A 234 -12.16 -9.57 6.61
CA ILE A 234 -11.07 -9.76 5.63
C ILE A 234 -11.61 -10.00 4.22
N LYS A 235 -12.65 -10.84 4.09
CA LYS A 235 -13.29 -11.11 2.78
C LYS A 235 -13.90 -9.85 2.19
N GLN A 236 -14.68 -9.10 2.96
CA GLN A 236 -15.28 -7.85 2.52
C GLN A 236 -14.19 -6.86 2.07
N ALA A 237 -13.15 -6.66 2.87
CA ALA A 237 -12.04 -5.76 2.53
C ALA A 237 -11.27 -6.17 1.26
N LYS A 238 -11.24 -7.47 0.93
CA LYS A 238 -10.65 -7.98 -0.31
C LYS A 238 -11.56 -7.77 -1.52
N GLU A 239 -12.87 -7.82 -1.36
CA GLU A 239 -13.84 -7.54 -2.43
C GLU A 239 -13.82 -6.05 -2.82
N TYR A 240 -13.62 -5.13 -1.87
CA TYR A 240 -13.45 -3.70 -2.17
C TYR A 240 -12.17 -3.34 -2.94
N LYS A 241 -11.25 -4.28 -3.16
CA LYS A 241 -9.99 -4.08 -3.90
C LYS A 241 -10.07 -4.43 -5.39
N ASN A 242 -11.18 -4.97 -5.87
CA ASN A 242 -11.39 -5.37 -7.27
C ASN A 242 -12.36 -4.45 -8.00
#